data_AF-A0A1Q7YC11-F1
#
_entry.id   AF-A0A1Q7YC11-F1
#
_cell.length_a   1.000
_cell.length_b   1.000
_cell.length_c   1.000
_cell.angle_alpha   90.00
_cell.angle_beta   90.00
_cell.angle_gamma   90.00
#
_symmetry.space_group_name_H-M   'P 1'
#
loop_
_entity.id
_entity.type
_entity.pdbx_description
1 polymer ?
#
loop_
_entity_poly.entity_id
_entity_poly.type
_entity_poly.pdbx_seq_one_letter_code
_entity_poly.pdbx_strand_id
1 'polypeptide(L)' 'MTLEEFRLECGWSKIEMCRQARVDFKVLQKAEAGEEITVNTANKFARALSKELGRAIHYQDIEGLKIK' A
#
# COMPACT_ATOMS: atom_id res chain seq x y z
N MET A 1 2.61 11.13 -1.83
CA MET A 1 1.81 10.33 -2.80
C MET A 1 0.89 9.40 -2.05
N THR A 2 -0.33 9.24 -2.53
CA THR A 2 -1.32 8.32 -1.95
C THR A 2 -1.02 6.87 -2.34
N LEU A 3 -1.62 5.93 -1.61
CA LEU A 3 -1.54 4.50 -1.93
C LEU A 3 -2.04 4.19 -3.35
N GLU A 4 -3.04 4.95 -3.82
CA GLU A 4 -3.59 4.81 -5.17
C GLU A 4 -2.63 5.32 -6.24
N GLU A 5 -1.97 6.46 -6.02
CA GLU A 5 -0.98 7.01 -6.96
C GLU A 5 0.19 6.05 -7.16
N PHE A 6 0.73 5.51 -6.06
CA PHE A 6 1.78 4.49 -6.14
C PHE A 6 1.33 3.24 -6.89
N ARG A 7 0.10 2.79 -6.66
CA ARG A 7 -0.48 1.66 -7.39
C ARG A 7 -0.55 1.94 -8.90
N LEU A 8 -0.96 3.14 -9.28
CA LEU A 8 -1.03 3.57 -10.68
C LEU A 8 0.37 3.69 -11.30
N GLU A 9 1.35 4.20 -10.57
CA GLU A 9 2.76 4.28 -11.00
C GLU A 9 3.33 2.88 -11.28
N CYS A 10 3.01 1.89 -10.43
CA CYS A 10 3.37 0.49 -10.68
C CYS A 10 2.57 -0.19 -11.80
N GLY A 11 1.55 0.47 -12.36
CA GLY A 11 0.65 -0.13 -13.36
C GLY A 11 -0.22 -1.26 -12.80
N TRP A 12 -0.43 -1.32 -11.49
CA TRP A 12 -1.13 -2.42 -10.85
C TRP A 12 -2.65 -2.20 -10.75
N SER A 13 -3.41 -3.27 -10.95
CA SER A 13 -4.81 -3.31 -10.48
C SER A 13 -4.85 -3.40 -8.95
N LYS A 14 -6.01 -3.06 -8.34
CA LYS A 14 -6.20 -3.22 -6.88
C LYS A 14 -5.98 -4.67 -6.42
N ILE A 15 -6.40 -5.65 -7.24
CA ILE A 15 -6.20 -7.08 -6.97
C ILE A 15 -4.72 -7.44 -7.02
N GLU A 16 -4.00 -6.91 -8.00
CA GLU A 16 -2.57 -7.16 -8.16
C GLU A 16 -1.77 -6.57 -7.02
N MET A 17 -2.10 -5.35 -6.59
CA MET A 17 -1.52 -4.76 -5.39
C MET A 17 -1.74 -5.63 -4.15
N CYS A 18 -2.94 -6.18 -3.96
CA CYS A 18 -3.23 -7.11 -2.87
C CYS A 18 -2.34 -8.36 -2.94
N ARG A 19 -2.14 -8.91 -4.14
CA ARG A 19 -1.26 -10.07 -4.37
C ARG A 19 0.20 -9.75 -4.06
N GLN A 20 0.70 -8.63 -4.56
CA GLN A 20 2.10 -8.21 -4.34
C GLN A 20 2.38 -7.91 -2.87
N ALA A 21 1.47 -7.21 -2.20
CA ALA A 21 1.57 -6.89 -0.78
C ALA A 21 1.19 -8.07 0.14
N ARG A 22 0.62 -9.15 -0.38
CA ARG A 22 0.10 -10.29 0.41
C ARG A 22 -0.86 -9.85 1.51
N VAL A 23 -1.88 -9.09 1.10
CA VAL A 23 -2.94 -8.56 1.95
C VAL A 23 -4.30 -8.79 1.31
N ASP A 24 -5.33 -8.84 2.15
CA ASP A 24 -6.69 -9.02 1.67
C ASP A 24 -7.24 -7.75 1.02
N PHE A 25 -8.16 -7.93 0.07
CA PHE A 25 -8.82 -6.82 -0.61
C PHE A 25 -9.57 -5.88 0.35
N LYS A 26 -10.17 -6.43 1.42
CA LYS A 26 -10.80 -5.62 2.48
C LYS A 26 -9.80 -4.71 3.18
N VAL A 27 -8.56 -5.16 3.34
CA VAL A 27 -7.51 -4.39 4.00
C VAL A 27 -7.02 -3.26 3.10
N LEU A 28 -6.91 -3.52 1.79
CA LEU A 28 -6.64 -2.47 0.81
C LEU A 28 -7.76 -1.41 0.80
N GLN A 29 -9.03 -1.82 0.78
CA GLN A 29 -10.15 -0.88 0.84
C GLN A 29 -10.12 -0.01 2.11
N LYS A 30 -9.83 -0.61 3.27
CA LYS A 30 -9.65 0.13 4.53
C LYS A 30 -8.53 1.16 4.43
N ALA A 31 -7.38 0.75 3.87
CA ALA A 31 -6.24 1.63 3.69
C ALA A 31 -6.55 2.80 2.75
N GLU A 32 -7.25 2.55 1.63
CA GLU A 32 -7.70 3.59 0.70
C GLU A 32 -8.77 4.50 1.30
N ALA A 33 -9.65 3.98 2.15
CA ALA A 33 -10.69 4.74 2.84
C ALA A 33 -10.15 5.59 4.02
N GLY A 34 -8.85 5.51 4.33
CA GLY A 34 -8.25 6.19 5.48
C GLY A 34 -8.72 5.62 6.83
N GLU A 35 -9.13 4.35 6.85
CA GLU A 35 -9.37 3.61 8.09
C GLU A 35 -8.05 3.16 8.72
N GLU A 36 -8.07 2.91 10.03
CA GLU A 36 -6.91 2.39 10.76
C GLU A 36 -6.49 1.01 10.27
N ILE A 37 -5.22 0.90 9.89
CA ILE A 37 -4.55 -0.36 9.59
C ILE A 37 -3.34 -0.55 10.51
N THR A 38 -2.88 -1.79 10.65
CA THR A 38 -1.69 -2.06 11.47
C THR A 38 -0.41 -1.60 10.78
N VAL A 39 0.61 -1.22 11.58
CA VAL A 39 1.97 -0.94 11.09
C VAL A 39 2.50 -2.07 10.19
N ASN A 40 2.22 -3.33 10.53
CA ASN A 40 2.67 -4.48 9.76
C ASN A 40 2.04 -4.50 8.36
N THR A 41 0.74 -4.21 8.25
CA THR A 41 0.04 -4.09 6.97
C THR A 41 0.61 -2.94 6.13
N ALA A 42 0.81 -1.77 6.74
CA ALA A 42 1.36 -0.61 6.06
C ALA A 42 2.76 -0.91 5.49
N ASN A 43 3.60 -1.60 6.27
CA ASN A 43 4.91 -2.08 5.82
C ASN A 43 4.83 -3.08 4.67
N LYS A 44 3.82 -3.94 4.60
CA LYS A 44 3.65 -4.87 3.48
C LYS A 44 3.41 -4.14 2.17
N PHE A 45 2.56 -3.11 2.17
CA PHE A 45 2.34 -2.27 0.99
C PHE A 45 3.62 -1.55 0.59
N ALA A 46 4.26 -0.87 1.53
CA ALA A 46 5.49 -0.13 1.30
C ALA A 46 6.61 -1.02 0.74
N ARG A 47 6.77 -2.24 1.25
CA ARG A 47 7.74 -3.23 0.73
C ARG A 47 7.41 -3.70 -0.68
N ALA A 48 6.14 -3.95 -0.99
CA ALA A 48 5.74 -4.35 -2.33
C ALA A 48 6.03 -3.23 -3.34
N LEU A 49 5.63 -2.01 -3.01
CA LEU A 49 5.90 -0.81 -3.82
C LEU A 49 7.40 -0.58 -4.00
N SER A 50 8.17 -0.67 -2.92
CA SER A 50 9.63 -0.51 -2.97
C SER A 50 10.30 -1.50 -3.91
N LYS A 51 9.82 -2.75 -3.88
CA LYS A 51 10.35 -3.83 -4.72
C LYS A 51 10.09 -3.58 -6.20
N GLU A 52 8.89 -3.11 -6.54
CA GLU A 52 8.51 -2.86 -7.94
C GLU A 52 9.17 -1.62 -8.51
N LEU A 53 9.15 -0.52 -7.75
CA LEU A 53 9.67 0.77 -8.20
C LEU A 53 11.20 0.87 -8.07
N GLY A 54 11.86 -0.13 -7.50
CA GLY A 54 13.31 -0.17 -7.35
C GLY A 54 13.89 0.91 -6.42
N ARG A 55 13.05 1.53 -5.57
CA ARG A 55 13.44 2.58 -4.61
C ARG A 55 12.88 2.28 -3.23
N ALA A 56 13.53 2.77 -2.18
CA ALA A 56 13.01 2.62 -0.82
C ALA A 56 11.78 3.52 -0.64
N ILE A 57 10.63 2.89 -0.36
CA ILE A 57 9.37 3.54 0.01
C ILE A 57 9.00 3.05 1.40
N HIS A 58 8.86 3.97 2.33
CA HIS A 58 8.38 3.66 3.66
C HIS A 58 6.88 3.95 3.75
N TYR A 59 6.20 3.25 4.67
CA TYR A 59 4.77 3.46 4.85
C TYR A 59 4.42 4.88 5.33
N GLN A 60 5.39 5.58 5.90
CA GLN A 60 5.28 6.96 6.35
C GLN A 60 5.25 7.96 5.18
N ASP A 61 5.79 7.54 4.03
CA ASP A 61 5.81 8.32 2.78
C ASP A 61 4.47 8.21 2.02
N ILE A 62 3.61 7.27 2.43
CA ILE A 62 2.31 7.03 1.81
C ILE A 62 1.26 7.88 2.52
N GLU A 63 0.76 8.87 1.81
CA GLU A 63 -0.28 9.76 2.32
C GLU A 63 -1.63 9.03 2.45
N GLY A 64 -2.38 9.38 3.50
CA GLY A 64 -3.72 8.85 3.76
C GLY A 64 -3.75 7.54 4.58
N LEU A 65 -2.61 6.89 4.84
CA LEU A 65 -2.56 5.73 5.72
C LEU A 65 -2.70 6.13 7.18
N LYS A 66 -3.77 5.67 7.84
CA LYS A 66 -3.91 5.74 9.30
C LYS A 66 -3.40 4.46 9.93
N ILE A 67 -2.59 4.63 10.97
CA ILE A 67 -1.89 3.54 11.61
C ILE A 67 -2.34 3.41 13.05
N LYS A 68 -2.68 2.19 13.43
CA LYS A 68 -2.98 1.77 14.80
C LYS A 68 -1.79 1.08 15.45
#